data_AF-A0A6B3FIM2-F1
#
_entry.id   AF-A0A6B3FIM2-F1
#
_cell.length_a   1.000
_cell.length_b   1.000
_cell.length_c   1.000
_cell.angle_alpha   90.00
_cell.angle_beta   90.00
_cell.angle_gamma   90.00
#
_symmetry.space_group_name_H-M   'P 1'
#
loop_
_entity.id
_entity.type
_entity.pdbx_description
1 polymer ?
#
loop_
_entity_poly.entity_id
_entity_poly.type
_entity_poly.pdbx_seq_one_letter_code
_entity_poly.pdbx_strand_id
1 'polypeptide(L)'
;SVQAVFDWAQQALERGSELHVPAARCLTAVAGPDDLPQIVEAARSGPEGARCAALHYLAEAGDPVVLDLIEAAAVSPSRTV
;
A
#
# COMPACT_ATOMS: atom_id res chain seq x y z
N SER A 1 5.66 -3.30 -12.47
CA SER A 1 4.26 -2.88 -12.41
C SER A 1 3.87 -2.64 -10.96
N VAL A 2 2.77 -1.93 -10.71
CA VAL A 2 2.24 -1.71 -9.36
C VAL A 2 1.97 -3.04 -8.64
N GLN A 3 1.34 -4.01 -9.31
CA GLN A 3 1.07 -5.33 -8.72
C GLN A 3 2.34 -6.06 -8.24
N ALA A 4 3.42 -6.01 -9.02
CA ALA A 4 4.67 -6.69 -8.64
C ALA A 4 5.30 -6.09 -7.37
N VAL A 5 5.13 -4.77 -7.15
CA VAL A 5 5.60 -4.10 -5.92
C VAL A 5 4.76 -4.52 -4.73
N PHE A 6 3.44 -4.60 -4.90
CA PHE A 6 2.53 -5.09 -3.86
C PHE A 6 2.81 -6.55 -3.47
N ASP A 7 3.00 -7.43 -4.45
CA ASP A 7 3.32 -8.84 -4.20
C ASP A 7 4.66 -8.96 -3.45
N TRP A 8 5.66 -8.16 -3.84
CA TRP A 8 6.95 -8.14 -3.16
C TRP A 8 6.85 -7.67 -1.69
N ALA A 9 6.09 -6.60 -1.43
CA ALA A 9 5.85 -6.09 -0.08
C ALA A 9 5.15 -7.13 0.79
N GLN A 10 4.12 -7.79 0.26
CA GLN A 10 3.38 -8.83 0.97
C GLN A 10 4.26 -10.04 1.29
N GLN A 11 5.00 -10.56 0.30
CA GLN A 11 5.91 -11.68 0.52
C GLN A 11 7.00 -11.37 1.54
N ALA A 12 7.47 -10.12 1.60
CA ALA A 12 8.44 -9.71 2.61
C ALA A 12 7.85 -9.70 4.01
N LEU A 13 6.62 -9.20 4.16
CA LEU A 13 5.91 -9.19 5.44
C LEU A 13 5.68 -10.62 5.95
N GLU A 14 5.29 -11.55 5.06
CA GLU A 14 5.12 -12.98 5.37
C GLU A 14 6.43 -13.64 5.85
N ARG A 15 7.59 -13.08 5.46
CA ARG A 15 8.92 -13.51 5.91
C ARG A 15 9.43 -12.73 7.13
N GLY A 16 8.62 -11.85 7.70
CA GLY A 16 8.97 -11.04 8.87
C GLY A 16 9.71 -9.73 8.57
N SER A 17 9.71 -9.28 7.31
CA SER A 17 10.36 -8.02 6.90
C SER A 17 9.33 -6.97 6.48
N GLU A 18 9.33 -5.83 7.17
CA GLU A 18 8.43 -4.71 6.88
C GLU A 18 8.99 -3.83 5.75
N LEU A 19 8.58 -4.10 4.50
CA LEU A 19 9.07 -3.36 3.32
C LEU A 19 8.08 -2.31 2.77
N HIS A 20 7.10 -1.87 3.55
CA HIS A 20 6.09 -0.92 3.07
C HIS A 20 6.70 0.42 2.61
N VAL A 21 7.71 0.96 3.32
CA VAL A 21 8.40 2.20 2.90
C VAL A 21 9.24 2.00 1.61
N PRO A 22 10.12 0.99 1.50
CA PRO A 22 10.78 0.68 0.23
C PRO A 22 9.81 0.44 -0.93
N ALA A 23 8.71 -0.28 -0.70
CA ALA A 23 7.71 -0.55 -1.71
C ALA A 23 7.01 0.75 -2.17
N ALA A 24 6.64 1.65 -1.25
CA ALA A 24 6.08 2.96 -1.61
C ALA A 24 7.02 3.77 -2.51
N ARG A 25 8.33 3.77 -2.22
CA ARG A 25 9.33 4.41 -3.10
C ARG A 25 9.36 3.76 -4.47
N CYS A 26 9.26 2.43 -4.56
CA CYS A 26 9.16 1.76 -5.86
C CYS A 26 7.88 2.15 -6.61
N LEU A 27 6.74 2.36 -5.92
CA LEU A 27 5.50 2.83 -6.55
C LEU A 27 5.69 4.19 -7.23
N THR A 28 6.47 5.12 -6.66
CA THR A 28 6.77 6.41 -7.33
C THR A 28 7.45 6.25 -8.69
N ALA A 29 8.18 5.16 -8.91
CA ALA A 29 8.87 4.88 -10.16
C ALA A 29 8.04 4.09 -11.18
N VAL A 30 7.02 3.35 -10.75
CA VAL A 30 6.28 2.41 -11.62
C VAL A 30 4.81 2.73 -11.81
N ALA A 31 4.21 3.56 -10.95
CA ALA A 31 2.81 3.93 -11.05
C ALA A 31 2.61 5.05 -12.08
N GLY A 32 1.74 4.81 -13.06
CA GLY A 32 1.18 5.83 -13.93
C GLY A 32 -0.14 6.39 -13.38
N PRO A 33 -0.71 7.42 -14.03
CA PRO A 33 -2.00 7.99 -13.62
C PRO A 33 -3.16 6.98 -13.67
N ASP A 34 -3.10 6.01 -14.58
CA ASP A 34 -4.13 4.98 -14.74
C ASP A 34 -4.09 3.92 -13.61
N ASP A 35 -3.01 3.86 -12.83
CA ASP A 35 -2.86 2.90 -11.72
C ASP A 35 -3.48 3.41 -10.41
N LEU A 36 -3.87 4.69 -10.32
CA LEU A 36 -4.40 5.28 -9.09
C LEU A 36 -5.61 4.49 -8.53
N PRO A 37 -6.61 4.06 -9.35
CA PRO A 37 -7.71 3.25 -8.84
C PRO A 37 -7.25 1.92 -8.22
N GLN A 38 -6.22 1.27 -8.79
CA GLN A 38 -5.67 0.03 -8.25
C GLN A 38 -4.97 0.27 -6.90
N ILE A 39 -4.22 1.38 -6.79
CA ILE A 39 -3.51 1.74 -5.56
C ILE A 39 -4.50 2.07 -4.44
N VAL A 40 -5.57 2.81 -4.74
CA VAL A 40 -6.64 3.10 -3.77
C VAL A 40 -7.33 1.83 -3.30
N GLU A 41 -7.59 0.88 -4.20
CA GLU A 41 -8.20 -0.40 -3.80
C GLU A 41 -7.26 -1.24 -2.92
N ALA A 42 -5.96 -1.26 -3.23
CA ALA A 42 -4.97 -1.93 -2.39
C ALA A 42 -4.86 -1.28 -0.99
N ALA A 43 -4.92 0.04 -0.90
CA ALA A 43 -4.95 0.76 0.39
C ALA A 43 -6.23 0.50 1.20
N ARG A 44 -7.36 0.23 0.52
CA ARG A 44 -8.65 -0.06 1.16
C ARG A 44 -8.72 -1.48 1.70
N SER A 45 -8.37 -2.46 0.88
CA SER A 45 -8.73 -3.89 1.11
C SER A 45 -7.57 -4.86 0.88
N GLY A 46 -6.41 -4.36 0.45
CA GLY A 46 -5.31 -5.20 0.03
C GLY A 46 -4.69 -6.03 1.16
N PRO A 47 -3.87 -7.04 0.81
CA PRO A 47 -3.01 -7.73 1.77
C PRO A 47 -2.15 -6.72 2.54
N GLU A 48 -1.83 -7.01 3.80
CA GLU A 48 -1.24 -6.03 4.72
C GLU A 48 0.02 -5.34 4.19
N GLY A 49 0.94 -6.08 3.58
CA GLY A 49 2.16 -5.50 2.99
C GLY A 49 1.86 -4.55 1.84
N ALA A 50 0.90 -4.91 0.98
CA ALA A 50 0.44 -4.06 -0.12
C ALA A 50 -0.34 -2.84 0.37
N ARG A 51 -1.22 -3.04 1.36
CA ARG A 51 -2.06 -2.01 1.98
C ARG A 51 -1.20 -0.92 2.61
N CYS A 52 -0.21 -1.30 3.43
CA CYS A 52 0.73 -0.35 4.03
C CYS A 52 1.57 0.40 3.00
N ALA A 53 2.03 -0.29 1.94
CA ALA A 53 2.80 0.37 0.87
C ALA A 53 1.94 1.40 0.10
N ALA A 54 0.69 1.05 -0.22
CA ALA A 54 -0.24 1.94 -0.92
C ALA A 54 -0.61 3.17 -0.07
N LEU A 55 -0.92 2.98 1.22
CA LEU A 55 -1.20 4.08 2.15
C LEU A 55 0.00 5.02 2.27
N HIS A 56 1.22 4.48 2.38
CA HIS A 56 2.43 5.29 2.49
C HIS A 56 2.69 6.08 1.19
N TYR A 57 2.52 5.45 0.03
CA TYR A 57 2.64 6.13 -1.27
C TYR A 57 1.63 7.27 -1.43
N LEU A 58 0.35 7.05 -1.11
CA LEU A 58 -0.69 8.09 -1.21
C LEU A 58 -0.43 9.24 -0.23
N ALA A 59 0.09 8.94 0.97
CA ALA A 59 0.46 9.94 1.95
C ALA A 59 1.66 10.79 1.48
N GLU A 60 2.70 10.16 0.93
CA GLU A 60 3.85 10.87 0.35
C GLU A 60 3.46 11.73 -0.86
N ALA A 61 2.51 11.26 -1.68
CA ALA A 61 1.98 12.00 -2.82
C ALA A 61 1.05 13.18 -2.42
N GLY A 62 0.58 13.20 -1.17
CA GLY A 62 -0.39 14.19 -0.69
C GLY A 62 -1.80 14.02 -1.27
N ASP A 63 -2.17 12.80 -1.67
CA ASP A 63 -3.52 12.53 -2.19
C ASP A 63 -4.55 12.60 -1.04
N PRO A 64 -5.57 13.46 -1.11
CA PRO A 64 -6.53 13.63 -0.02
C PRO A 64 -7.32 12.36 0.30
N VAL A 65 -7.48 11.41 -0.64
CA VAL A 65 -8.19 10.14 -0.39
C VAL A 65 -7.53 9.31 0.72
N VAL A 66 -6.23 9.54 0.97
CA VAL A 66 -5.48 8.79 1.97
C VAL A 66 -6.01 8.99 3.39
N LEU A 67 -6.62 10.13 3.69
CA LEU A 67 -7.11 10.44 5.04
C LEU A 67 -8.21 9.47 5.46
N ASP A 68 -9.23 9.29 4.60
CA ASP A 68 -10.32 8.35 4.83
C ASP A 68 -9.82 6.90 4.87
N LEU A 69 -8.80 6.58 4.07
CA LEU A 69 -8.20 5.24 4.03
C LEU A 69 -7.40 4.93 5.29
N ILE A 70 -6.66 5.90 5.84
CA ILE A 70 -5.94 5.78 7.11
C ILE A 70 -6.93 5.62 8.26
N GLU A 71 -8.01 6.41 8.29
CA GLU A 71 -9.06 6.28 9.30
C GLU A 71 -9.69 4.88 9.25
N ALA A 72 -10.04 4.40 8.05
CA ALA A 72 -10.59 3.06 7.86
C ALA A 72 -9.59 1.95 8.28
N ALA A 73 -8.30 2.12 8.00
CA ALA A 73 -7.26 1.18 8.39
C ALA A 73 -7.07 1.15 9.92
N ALA A 74 -7.14 2.30 10.60
CA ALA A 74 -6.96 2.40 12.05
C ALA A 74 -8.02 1.65 12.86
N VAL A 75 -9.24 1.53 12.32
CA VAL A 75 -10.35 0.78 12.94
C VAL A 75 -10.49 -0.65 12.44
N SER A 76 -9.70 -1.05 11.44
CA SER A 76 -9.75 -2.37 10.82
C SER A 76 -8.57 -3.22 11.30
N PRO A 77 -8.78 -4.27 12.11
CA PRO A 77 -7.68 -5.09 12.61
C PRO A 77 -6.94 -5.77 11.45
N SER A 78 -5.61 -5.66 11.45
CA SER A 78 -4.76 -6.43 10.56
C SER A 78 -4.88 -7.91 10.93
N ARG A 79 -5.22 -8.76 9.96
CA ARG A 79 -5.30 -10.21 10.14
C ARG A 79 -3.89 -10.82 10.13
N THR A 80 -3.00 -10.31 10.96
CA THR A 80 -1.68 -10.90 11.18
C THR A 80 -1.86 -11.90 12.31
N VAL A 81 -2.12 -13.16 11.95
CA VAL A 81 -2.22 -14.30 12.87
C VAL A 81 -0.89 -15.02 12.89
#